data_AF-A0A0D7AB05-F1
#
_entry.id   AF-A0A0D7AB05-F1
#
_cell.length_a   1.000
_cell.length_b   1.000
_cell.length_c   1.000
_cell.angle_alpha   90.00
_cell.angle_beta   90.00
_cell.angle_gamma   90.00
#
_symmetry.space_group_name_H-M   'P 1'
#
loop_
_entity.id
_entity.type
_entity.pdbx_description
1 polymer ?
#
loop_
_entity_poly.entity_id
_entity_poly.type
_entity_poly.pdbx_seq_one_letter_code
_entity_poly.pdbx_strand_id
1 'polypeptide(L)'
;MVSFALLLTFATAALAAPRGRNLAQRVAGRQAGTRQSLPMQQDDGPTNQTDATYSTNWAGAVLVADSAEYTSVTGTFTVPSPSLPDDALIGAYSASAWVGIDGDTCDTAILQTGVDFTIHALTGAIDYDVTFTDAEATTSSDSVGPSDATIIDIRQDLVVMTSVSVSSDEVTITYV
;
A
#
# COMPACT_ATOMS: atom_id res chain seq x y z
N MET A 1 25.70 13.43 13.31
CA MET A 1 24.22 13.43 13.39
C MET A 1 23.75 12.45 12.34
N VAL A 2 23.03 11.42 12.74
CA VAL A 2 22.54 10.38 11.82
C VAL A 2 21.32 10.97 11.11
N SER A 3 21.39 11.06 9.80
CA SER A 3 20.41 11.68 8.91
C SER A 3 19.32 10.66 8.57
N PHE A 4 18.06 11.04 8.66
CA PHE A 4 16.89 10.28 8.18
C PHE A 4 16.12 11.24 7.26
N ALA A 5 15.76 10.80 6.05
CA ALA A 5 15.07 11.65 5.06
C ALA A 5 13.74 11.02 4.59
N LEU A 6 12.85 11.75 3.93
CA LEU A 6 11.44 11.34 3.80
C LEU A 6 10.80 11.68 2.47
N LEU A 7 9.92 10.77 2.00
CA LEU A 7 9.39 10.67 0.65
C LEU A 7 7.87 10.89 0.59
N LEU A 8 7.41 11.80 -0.27
CA LEU A 8 6.01 11.92 -0.71
C LEU A 8 5.75 11.26 -2.05
N THR A 9 4.93 10.19 -2.08
CA THR A 9 4.59 9.46 -3.31
C THR A 9 3.27 9.94 -3.90
N PHE A 10 3.27 10.20 -5.21
CA PHE A 10 2.04 10.30 -6.01
C PHE A 10 1.76 8.95 -6.64
N ALA A 11 0.61 8.34 -6.28
CA ALA A 11 0.01 7.15 -6.90
C ALA A 11 1.04 6.17 -7.51
N THR A 12 1.77 5.47 -6.65
CA THR A 12 2.78 4.49 -7.05
C THR A 12 2.12 3.15 -7.31
N ALA A 13 2.15 2.61 -8.53
CA ALA A 13 1.81 1.20 -8.78
C ALA A 13 3.03 0.33 -8.45
N ALA A 14 3.04 -0.35 -7.31
CA ALA A 14 4.08 -1.32 -6.98
C ALA A 14 3.77 -2.66 -7.67
N LEU A 15 4.52 -3.05 -8.71
CA LEU A 15 4.48 -4.41 -9.25
C LEU A 15 5.60 -5.25 -8.61
N ALA A 16 5.26 -6.41 -8.03
CA ALA A 16 6.28 -7.36 -7.59
C ALA A 16 6.58 -8.41 -8.68
N ALA A 17 7.84 -8.49 -9.08
CA ALA A 17 8.36 -9.64 -9.80
C ALA A 17 8.52 -10.85 -8.83
N PRO A 18 8.47 -12.10 -9.30
CA PRO A 18 8.17 -13.28 -8.47
C PRO A 18 9.32 -13.80 -7.57
N ARG A 19 10.33 -13.01 -7.21
CA ARG A 19 11.50 -13.53 -6.46
C ARG A 19 11.83 -12.70 -5.22
N GLY A 20 11.78 -13.35 -4.06
CA GLY A 20 11.82 -12.72 -2.72
C GLY A 20 10.41 -12.43 -2.22
N ARG A 21 10.17 -12.46 -0.90
CA ARG A 21 8.85 -12.35 -0.24
C ARG A 21 7.89 -11.45 -1.03
N ASN A 22 7.00 -12.08 -1.81
CA ASN A 22 6.31 -11.40 -2.91
C ASN A 22 5.25 -10.43 -2.37
N LEU A 23 4.90 -9.41 -3.15
CA LEU A 23 3.85 -8.45 -2.73
C LEU A 23 2.53 -9.15 -2.44
N ALA A 24 2.21 -10.23 -3.15
CA ALA A 24 1.06 -11.08 -2.84
C ALA A 24 1.06 -11.62 -1.40
N GLN A 25 2.21 -12.03 -0.85
CA GLN A 25 2.33 -12.41 0.56
C GLN A 25 2.09 -11.24 1.51
N ARG A 26 2.54 -10.04 1.16
CA ARG A 26 2.31 -8.85 2.00
C ARG A 26 0.85 -8.40 1.98
N VAL A 27 0.23 -8.40 0.80
CA VAL A 27 -1.20 -8.14 0.65
C VAL A 27 -2.01 -9.18 1.43
N ALA A 28 -1.69 -10.46 1.29
CA ALA A 28 -2.31 -11.52 2.09
C ALA A 28 -2.07 -11.34 3.60
N GLY A 29 -0.89 -10.86 4.00
CA GLY A 29 -0.59 -10.54 5.39
C GLY A 29 -1.41 -9.38 5.94
N ARG A 30 -1.59 -8.31 5.15
CA ARG A 30 -2.46 -7.17 5.48
C ARG A 30 -3.92 -7.58 5.58
N GLN A 31 -4.40 -8.41 4.64
CA GLN A 31 -5.73 -9.03 4.71
C GLN A 31 -5.91 -9.89 5.98
N ALA A 32 -4.85 -10.55 6.44
CA ALA A 32 -4.85 -11.32 7.68
C ALA A 32 -4.66 -10.47 8.96
N GLY A 33 -4.64 -9.14 8.86
CA GLY A 33 -4.47 -8.22 9.99
C GLY A 33 -3.05 -8.21 10.57
N THR A 34 -2.04 -8.57 9.78
CA THR A 34 -0.62 -8.46 10.17
C THR A 34 0.04 -7.31 9.43
N ARG A 35 0.68 -6.40 10.17
CA ARG A 35 1.45 -5.30 9.57
C ARG A 35 2.59 -5.87 8.72
N GLN A 36 2.56 -5.57 7.42
CA GLN A 36 3.57 -6.00 6.44
C GLN A 36 3.97 -4.82 5.52
N SER A 37 4.06 -3.59 6.04
CA SER A 37 4.68 -2.49 5.29
C SER A 37 6.19 -2.70 5.20
N LEU A 38 6.77 -2.28 4.08
CA LEU A 38 8.22 -2.27 3.87
C LEU A 38 8.61 -0.93 3.24
N PRO A 39 9.64 -0.25 3.78
CA PRO A 39 10.32 0.85 3.11
C PRO A 39 10.77 0.48 1.68
N MET A 40 11.10 1.49 0.88
CA MET A 40 11.68 1.34 -0.44
C MET A 40 12.96 0.51 -0.39
N GLN A 41 13.08 -0.48 -1.28
CA GLN A 41 14.26 -1.31 -1.43
C GLN A 41 14.94 -0.97 -2.74
N GLN A 42 15.92 -0.06 -2.67
CA GLN A 42 16.68 0.38 -3.83
C GLN A 42 17.43 -0.77 -4.50
N ASP A 43 17.51 -0.74 -5.83
CA ASP A 43 18.28 -1.66 -6.67
C ASP A 43 19.25 -0.85 -7.54
N ASP A 44 20.40 -1.44 -7.89
CA ASP A 44 21.43 -0.77 -8.68
C ASP A 44 21.02 -0.53 -10.14
N GLY A 45 19.98 -1.23 -10.62
CA GLY A 45 19.41 -1.05 -11.95
C GLY A 45 20.39 -1.33 -13.11
N PRO A 46 19.91 -1.17 -14.35
CA PRO A 46 20.77 -1.24 -15.54
C PRO A 46 21.73 -0.05 -15.61
N THR A 47 23.02 -0.32 -15.87
CA THR A 47 24.10 0.70 -15.89
C THR A 47 23.99 1.77 -16.97
N ASN A 48 23.01 1.67 -17.88
CA ASN A 48 22.85 2.55 -19.04
C ASN A 48 21.67 3.53 -18.90
N GLN A 49 21.06 3.64 -17.73
CA GLN A 49 20.06 4.67 -17.42
C GLN A 49 20.52 5.47 -16.20
N THR A 50 20.79 6.76 -16.42
CA THR A 50 21.27 7.69 -15.37
C THR A 50 20.16 8.50 -14.72
N ASP A 51 18.98 8.54 -15.34
CA ASP A 51 17.91 9.47 -14.98
C ASP A 51 16.84 8.82 -14.09
N ALA A 52 17.01 7.55 -13.72
CA ALA A 52 16.05 6.77 -12.94
C ALA A 52 16.73 6.05 -11.77
N THR A 53 16.14 6.15 -10.59
CA THR A 53 16.43 5.28 -9.45
C THR A 53 15.60 4.01 -9.59
N TYR A 54 16.22 2.85 -9.36
CA TYR A 54 15.55 1.55 -9.42
C TYR A 54 15.24 1.04 -8.03
N SER A 55 14.14 0.29 -7.91
CA SER A 55 13.77 -0.38 -6.67
C SER A 55 13.11 -1.72 -6.98
N THR A 56 13.19 -2.64 -6.03
CA THR A 56 12.60 -3.98 -6.16
C THR A 56 11.13 -4.04 -5.75
N ASN A 57 10.60 -3.00 -5.09
CA ASN A 57 9.26 -3.04 -4.49
C ASN A 57 8.41 -1.78 -4.71
N TRP A 58 8.96 -0.63 -5.10
CA TRP A 58 8.25 0.63 -5.34
C TRP A 58 8.48 1.14 -6.78
N ALA A 59 7.50 1.87 -7.31
CA ALA A 59 7.66 2.60 -8.56
C ALA A 59 6.76 3.84 -8.55
N GLY A 60 7.30 5.00 -8.93
CA GLY A 60 6.56 6.26 -9.04
C GLY A 60 7.45 7.46 -8.73
N ALA A 61 6.87 8.52 -8.18
CA ALA A 61 7.57 9.78 -7.90
C ALA A 61 7.94 9.91 -6.42
N VAL A 62 9.12 10.47 -6.17
CA VAL A 62 9.64 10.77 -4.84
C VAL A 62 10.00 12.25 -4.75
N LEU A 63 9.42 12.97 -3.78
CA LEU A 63 9.85 14.32 -3.45
C LEU A 63 10.72 14.29 -2.19
N VAL A 64 11.95 14.82 -2.29
CA VAL A 64 12.89 14.99 -1.17
C VAL A 64 13.31 16.46 -1.10
N ALA A 65 13.30 17.03 0.11
CA ALA A 65 13.81 18.38 0.36
C ALA A 65 14.54 18.43 1.72
N ASP A 66 15.71 19.08 1.74
CA ASP A 66 16.67 19.03 2.86
C ASP A 66 16.15 19.58 4.20
N SER A 67 15.10 20.42 4.18
CA SER A 67 14.59 21.10 5.39
C SER A 67 13.06 21.14 5.47
N ALA A 68 12.37 20.32 4.70
CA ALA A 68 10.90 20.31 4.70
C ALA A 68 10.38 19.41 5.82
N GLU A 69 9.32 19.87 6.49
CA GLU A 69 8.48 19.05 7.36
C GLU A 69 7.17 18.77 6.63
N TYR A 70 7.03 17.54 6.13
CA TYR A 70 5.84 17.13 5.38
C TYR A 70 4.75 16.69 6.36
N THR A 71 3.64 17.41 6.38
CA THR A 71 2.51 17.15 7.29
C THR A 71 1.26 16.63 6.59
N SER A 72 1.25 16.61 5.25
CA SER A 72 0.15 16.07 4.46
C SER A 72 0.64 15.62 3.09
N VAL A 73 0.00 14.58 2.56
CA VAL A 73 0.13 14.11 1.18
C VAL A 73 -1.26 13.82 0.63
N THR A 74 -1.51 14.19 -0.62
CA THR A 74 -2.78 13.90 -1.27
C THR A 74 -2.54 13.62 -2.75
N GLY A 75 -3.22 12.59 -3.26
CA GLY A 75 -3.21 12.24 -4.66
C GLY A 75 -4.52 11.56 -5.02
N THR A 76 -4.81 11.57 -6.31
CA THR A 76 -5.97 10.88 -6.87
C THR A 76 -5.47 9.92 -7.94
N PHE A 77 -6.01 8.70 -7.94
CA PHE A 77 -5.77 7.74 -9.01
C PHE A 77 -7.09 7.10 -9.44
N THR A 78 -7.12 6.65 -10.69
CA THR A 78 -8.19 5.78 -11.17
C THR A 78 -7.86 4.36 -10.76
N VAL A 79 -8.81 3.65 -10.15
CA VAL A 79 -8.63 2.23 -9.80
C VAL A 79 -8.30 1.46 -11.09
N PRO A 80 -7.12 0.81 -11.16
CA PRO A 80 -6.68 0.13 -12.38
C PRO A 80 -7.51 -1.14 -12.62
N SER A 81 -7.48 -1.66 -13.84
CA SER A 81 -7.92 -3.04 -14.14
C SER A 81 -6.68 -3.91 -14.33
N PRO A 82 -6.29 -4.71 -13.32
CA PRO A 82 -5.12 -5.57 -13.38
C PRO A 82 -5.15 -6.54 -14.56
N SER A 83 -3.98 -6.86 -15.09
CA SER A 83 -3.78 -7.94 -16.06
C SER A 83 -2.63 -8.83 -15.62
N LEU A 84 -2.70 -10.10 -15.99
CA LEU A 84 -1.63 -11.04 -15.76
C LEU A 84 -0.44 -10.72 -16.68
N PRO A 85 0.81 -10.88 -16.21
CA PRO A 85 1.95 -10.87 -17.12
C PRO A 85 1.87 -12.04 -18.12
N ASP A 86 2.48 -11.89 -19.29
CA ASP A 86 2.44 -12.89 -20.37
C ASP A 86 2.97 -14.27 -19.92
N ASP A 87 3.88 -14.30 -18.96
CA ASP A 87 4.49 -15.50 -18.38
C ASP A 87 3.90 -15.88 -17.01
N ALA A 88 2.67 -15.44 -16.71
CA ALA A 88 2.00 -15.75 -15.46
C ALA A 88 1.90 -17.27 -15.22
N LEU A 89 2.31 -17.68 -14.02
CA LEU A 89 2.14 -19.02 -13.49
C LEU A 89 0.88 -19.07 -12.63
N ILE A 90 0.50 -20.28 -12.21
CA ILE A 90 -0.59 -20.45 -11.24
C ILE A 90 -0.22 -19.73 -9.95
N GLY A 91 -1.12 -18.87 -9.47
CA GLY A 91 -0.93 -18.10 -8.24
C GLY A 91 -1.75 -16.82 -8.25
N ALA A 92 -1.45 -15.97 -7.27
CA ALA A 92 -2.00 -14.63 -7.15
C ALA A 92 -0.92 -13.60 -7.47
N TYR A 93 -1.28 -12.56 -8.22
CA TYR A 93 -0.43 -11.44 -8.57
C TYR A 93 -1.05 -10.18 -7.99
N SER A 94 -0.32 -9.52 -7.10
CA SER A 94 -0.81 -8.34 -6.41
C SER A 94 0.03 -7.12 -6.71
N ALA A 95 -0.63 -5.98 -6.71
CA ALA A 95 -0.03 -4.66 -6.78
C ALA A 95 -0.79 -3.68 -5.87
N SER A 96 -0.16 -2.56 -5.55
CA SER A 96 -0.72 -1.54 -4.66
C SER A 96 -0.61 -0.18 -5.33
N ALA A 97 -1.59 0.69 -5.13
CA ALA A 97 -1.56 2.12 -5.47
C ALA A 97 -1.84 2.96 -4.22
N TRP A 98 -0.90 3.81 -3.83
CA TRP A 98 -0.96 4.51 -2.55
C TRP A 98 -0.30 5.90 -2.60
N VAL A 99 -0.55 6.70 -1.56
CA VAL A 99 0.17 7.93 -1.22
C VAL A 99 0.72 7.79 0.19
N GLY A 100 1.88 8.39 0.46
CA GLY A 100 2.50 8.27 1.77
C GLY A 100 3.53 9.31 2.17
N ILE A 101 3.69 9.33 3.49
CA ILE A 101 4.73 9.79 4.40
C ILE A 101 5.92 8.82 4.51
N ASP A 102 7.17 9.21 4.25
CA ASP A 102 8.33 8.40 4.64
C ASP A 102 8.62 7.15 3.80
N GLY A 103 9.59 6.34 4.24
CA GLY A 103 9.91 5.04 3.67
C GLY A 103 10.97 4.98 2.57
N ASP A 104 11.54 6.07 2.05
CA ASP A 104 12.72 6.00 1.15
C ASP A 104 14.00 6.28 1.91
N THR A 105 14.20 7.53 2.29
CA THR A 105 15.43 7.94 2.97
C THR A 105 15.33 7.81 4.50
N CYS A 106 14.16 7.37 5.01
CA CYS A 106 13.85 7.07 6.41
C CYS A 106 13.27 5.69 6.34
N ASP A 107 14.08 4.74 6.76
CA ASP A 107 13.78 3.33 6.73
C ASP A 107 13.09 2.85 8.01
N THR A 108 12.85 3.75 8.98
CA THR A 108 12.24 3.42 10.27
C THR A 108 10.75 3.67 10.34
N ALA A 109 10.18 4.44 9.42
CA ALA A 109 8.76 4.78 9.42
C ALA A 109 8.20 4.88 8.00
N ILE A 110 6.89 4.62 7.88
CA ILE A 110 6.09 4.90 6.69
C ILE A 110 4.63 5.07 7.07
N LEU A 111 4.07 6.25 6.80
CA LEU A 111 2.62 6.50 6.85
C LEU A 111 2.09 6.37 5.43
N GLN A 112 1.14 5.47 5.18
CA GLN A 112 0.62 5.27 3.83
C GLN A 112 -0.85 4.88 3.83
N THR A 113 -1.54 5.23 2.74
CA THR A 113 -2.90 4.76 2.48
C THR A 113 -3.11 4.55 0.98
N GLY A 114 -3.89 3.54 0.63
CA GLY A 114 -4.09 3.18 -0.77
C GLY A 114 -4.99 1.97 -0.99
N VAL A 115 -5.00 1.51 -2.22
CA VAL A 115 -5.73 0.33 -2.69
C VAL A 115 -4.72 -0.76 -3.06
N ASP A 116 -4.90 -1.94 -2.49
CA ASP A 116 -4.32 -3.19 -2.94
C ASP A 116 -5.26 -3.84 -3.96
N PHE A 117 -4.69 -4.48 -4.98
CA PHE A 117 -5.45 -5.24 -5.97
C PHE A 117 -4.72 -6.52 -6.34
N THR A 118 -5.46 -7.61 -6.43
CA THR A 118 -4.93 -8.96 -6.66
C THR A 118 -5.68 -9.64 -7.79
N ILE A 119 -4.96 -10.17 -8.78
CA ILE A 119 -5.52 -11.03 -9.83
C ILE A 119 -5.11 -12.49 -9.62
N HIS A 120 -6.10 -13.39 -9.68
CA HIS A 120 -5.90 -14.83 -9.54
C HIS A 120 -5.72 -15.48 -10.90
N ALA A 121 -4.54 -16.02 -11.17
CA ALA A 121 -4.15 -16.48 -12.51
C ALA A 121 -5.05 -17.60 -13.06
N LEU A 122 -5.63 -18.44 -12.19
CA LEU A 122 -6.48 -19.56 -12.60
C LEU A 122 -7.89 -19.12 -12.99
N THR A 123 -8.45 -18.15 -12.27
CA THR A 123 -9.87 -17.75 -12.42
C THR A 123 -10.04 -16.45 -13.18
N GLY A 124 -8.99 -15.63 -13.28
CA GLY A 124 -9.08 -14.23 -13.73
C GLY A 124 -9.85 -13.33 -12.76
N ALA A 125 -10.21 -13.82 -11.57
CA ALA A 125 -10.87 -13.02 -10.55
C ALA A 125 -9.93 -11.92 -10.05
N ILE A 126 -10.50 -10.75 -9.77
CA ILE A 126 -9.76 -9.58 -9.28
C ILE A 126 -10.39 -9.13 -7.96
N ASP A 127 -9.56 -9.10 -6.93
CA ASP A 127 -9.92 -8.59 -5.60
C ASP A 127 -9.35 -7.17 -5.44
N TYR A 128 -10.11 -6.31 -4.78
CA TYR A 128 -9.68 -4.97 -4.38
C TYR A 128 -9.87 -4.80 -2.88
N ASP A 129 -8.83 -4.33 -2.22
CA ASP A 129 -8.81 -4.03 -0.79
C ASP A 129 -8.32 -2.61 -0.55
N VAL A 130 -8.97 -1.88 0.33
CA VAL A 130 -8.49 -0.60 0.86
C VAL A 130 -8.05 -0.83 2.29
N THR A 131 -6.81 -0.49 2.62
CA THR A 131 -6.32 -0.51 4.00
C THR A 131 -5.85 0.88 4.43
N PHE A 132 -6.45 1.39 5.49
CA PHE A 132 -5.92 2.52 6.25
C PHE A 132 -5.00 1.95 7.32
N THR A 133 -3.71 2.30 7.30
CA THR A 133 -2.75 1.92 8.33
C THR A 133 -2.46 3.10 9.26
N ASP A 134 -1.98 2.80 10.46
CA ASP A 134 -1.72 3.80 11.51
C ASP A 134 -2.95 4.70 11.76
N ALA A 135 -4.13 4.09 11.63
CA ALA A 135 -5.42 4.72 11.85
C ALA A 135 -5.55 5.09 13.33
N GLU A 136 -5.55 6.40 13.59
CA GLU A 136 -5.65 6.96 14.92
C GLU A 136 -6.58 8.18 14.89
N ALA A 137 -7.40 8.31 15.93
CA ALA A 137 -8.20 9.49 16.17
C ALA A 137 -7.77 10.14 17.49
N THR A 138 -7.47 11.43 17.46
CA THR A 138 -7.11 12.20 18.67
C THR A 138 -8.36 12.82 19.29
N THR A 139 -8.54 12.59 20.59
CA THR A 139 -9.57 13.22 21.43
C THR A 139 -8.95 14.34 22.27
N SER A 140 -9.76 15.04 23.07
CA SER A 140 -9.24 16.06 23.99
C SER A 140 -8.35 15.50 25.11
N SER A 141 -8.40 14.20 25.38
CA SER A 141 -7.62 13.56 26.45
C SER A 141 -6.52 12.64 25.92
N ASP A 142 -6.80 11.87 24.87
CA ASP A 142 -5.94 10.78 24.40
C ASP A 142 -6.11 10.50 22.91
N SER A 143 -5.21 9.69 22.33
CA SER A 143 -5.40 9.06 21.02
C SER A 143 -6.05 7.68 21.16
N VAL A 144 -6.92 7.34 20.21
CA VAL A 144 -7.61 6.05 20.13
C VAL A 144 -7.52 5.47 18.72
N GLY A 145 -7.29 4.17 18.63
CA GLY A 145 -7.34 3.41 17.37
C GLY A 145 -8.75 2.89 17.05
N PRO A 146 -8.94 2.19 15.91
CA PRO A 146 -10.25 1.78 15.42
C PRO A 146 -10.80 0.50 16.08
N SER A 147 -10.13 -0.12 17.06
CA SER A 147 -10.54 -1.43 17.60
C SER A 147 -11.98 -1.49 18.11
N ASP A 148 -12.45 -0.41 18.73
CA ASP A 148 -13.82 -0.30 19.27
C ASP A 148 -14.76 0.47 18.32
N ALA A 149 -14.33 0.72 17.08
CA ALA A 149 -15.13 1.43 16.10
C ALA A 149 -16.37 0.62 15.68
N THR A 150 -17.47 1.30 15.40
CA THR A 150 -18.62 0.66 14.76
C THR A 150 -18.27 0.34 13.30
N ILE A 151 -18.35 -0.94 12.94
CA ILE A 151 -18.13 -1.41 11.57
C ILE A 151 -19.39 -1.17 10.73
N ILE A 152 -19.21 -0.57 9.54
CA ILE A 152 -20.29 -0.29 8.59
C ILE A 152 -19.90 -0.86 7.23
N ASP A 153 -20.74 -1.73 6.69
CA ASP A 153 -20.61 -2.26 5.33
C ASP A 153 -21.60 -1.63 4.36
N ILE A 154 -21.19 -1.54 3.09
CA ILE A 154 -22.05 -1.09 2.00
C ILE A 154 -22.99 -2.24 1.64
N ARG A 155 -24.30 -1.97 1.66
CA ARG A 155 -25.34 -2.87 1.17
C ARG A 155 -26.23 -2.14 0.18
N GLN A 156 -26.33 -2.66 -1.04
CA GLN A 156 -27.13 -2.11 -2.13
C GLN A 156 -28.03 -3.21 -2.69
N ASP A 157 -29.29 -2.88 -2.99
CA ASP A 157 -30.27 -3.84 -3.54
C ASP A 157 -30.33 -5.18 -2.78
N LEU A 158 -30.25 -5.08 -1.45
CA LEU A 158 -30.23 -6.20 -0.50
C LEU A 158 -28.95 -7.08 -0.53
N VAL A 159 -27.98 -6.76 -1.38
CA VAL A 159 -26.67 -7.43 -1.50
C VAL A 159 -25.61 -6.63 -0.76
N VAL A 160 -24.84 -7.31 0.08
CA VAL A 160 -23.68 -6.72 0.76
C VAL A 160 -22.54 -6.65 -0.25
N MET A 161 -21.92 -5.47 -0.38
CA MET A 161 -20.89 -5.16 -1.38
C MET A 161 -19.50 -5.03 -0.78
N THR A 162 -19.40 -4.82 0.54
CA THR A 162 -18.12 -4.75 1.23
C THR A 162 -18.10 -5.65 2.46
N SER A 163 -16.90 -6.00 2.90
CA SER A 163 -16.62 -6.51 4.22
C SER A 163 -15.53 -5.64 4.87
N VAL A 164 -15.87 -4.99 5.97
CA VAL A 164 -14.95 -4.14 6.75
C VAL A 164 -14.45 -4.88 7.99
N SER A 165 -13.15 -4.75 8.27
CA SER A 165 -12.49 -5.27 9.46
C SER A 165 -11.55 -4.22 10.08
N VAL A 166 -11.31 -4.32 11.39
CA VAL A 166 -10.47 -3.37 12.14
C VAL A 166 -9.48 -4.10 13.06
N SER A 167 -8.34 -3.46 13.31
CA SER A 167 -7.33 -3.88 14.30
C SER A 167 -7.08 -2.77 15.35
N SER A 168 -5.94 -2.79 16.04
CA SER A 168 -5.50 -1.69 16.92
C SER A 168 -5.29 -0.36 16.20
N ASP A 169 -4.98 -0.42 14.91
CA ASP A 169 -4.48 0.73 14.16
C ASP A 169 -4.71 0.59 12.65
N GLU A 170 -5.52 -0.38 12.22
CA GLU A 170 -5.85 -0.56 10.81
C GLU A 170 -7.36 -0.68 10.61
N VAL A 171 -7.83 -0.19 9.46
CA VAL A 171 -9.16 -0.44 8.91
C VAL A 171 -9.00 -1.01 7.51
N THR A 172 -9.48 -2.23 7.28
CA THR A 172 -9.45 -2.89 5.97
C THR A 172 -10.85 -3.05 5.42
N ILE A 173 -11.05 -2.65 4.17
CA ILE A 173 -12.31 -2.75 3.43
C ILE A 173 -12.08 -3.61 2.18
N THR A 174 -12.79 -4.73 2.08
CA THR A 174 -12.76 -5.63 0.93
C THR A 174 -14.06 -5.53 0.15
N TYR A 175 -14.04 -5.56 -1.18
CA TYR A 175 -15.24 -5.72 -2.00
C TYR A 175 -15.66 -7.21 -2.06
N VAL A 176 -16.96 -7.53 -1.93
CA VAL A 176 -17.48 -8.93 -1.88
C VAL A 176 -18.46 -9.28 -2.99
#